data_AF-A0A957XX25-F1
#
_entry.id   AF-A0A957XX25-F1
#
_cell.length_a   1.000
_cell.length_b   1.000
_cell.length_c   1.000
_cell.angle_alpha   90.00
_cell.angle_beta   90.00
_cell.angle_gamma   90.00
#
_symmetry.space_group_name_H-M   'P 1'
#
loop_
_entity.id
_entity.type
_entity.pdbx_description
1 polymer ?
#
loop_
_entity_poly.entity_id
_entity_poly.type
_entity_poly.pdbx_seq_one_letter_code
_entity_poly.pdbx_strand_id
1 'polypeptide(L)' 'MTVLKLELPSEITLDEAKLFLMIKLYEVGKLSLGQAASLAGYSKTAF' A
#
# COMPACT_ATOMS: atom_id res chain seq x y z
N MET A 1 16.81 -5.54 2.62
CA MET A 1 15.69 -4.84 1.97
C MET A 1 15.30 -5.61 0.72
N THR A 2 14.02 -5.92 0.54
CA THR A 2 13.50 -6.55 -0.67
C THR A 2 12.85 -5.48 -1.54
N VAL A 3 13.18 -5.42 -2.83
CA VAL A 3 12.67 -4.40 -3.76
C VAL A 3 11.76 -5.08 -4.79
N LEU A 4 10.53 -4.58 -4.93
CA LEU A 4 9.60 -4.96 -5.98
C LEU A 4 9.65 -3.90 -7.10
N LYS A 5 9.79 -4.34 -8.35
CA LYS A 5 9.65 -3.49 -9.54
C LYS A 5 8.48 -4.02 -10.37
N LEU A 6 7.59 -3.13 -10.79
CA LEU A 6 6.40 -3.46 -11.57
C LEU A 6 6.14 -2.32 -12.56
N GLU A 7 5.66 -2.67 -13.75
CA GLU A 7 5.11 -1.70 -14.69
C GLU A 7 3.63 -1.48 -14.36
N LEU A 8 3.26 -0.23 -14.12
CA LEU A 8 1.88 0.14 -13.84
C LEU A 8 1.15 0.48 -15.15
N PRO A 9 -0.15 0.16 -15.26
CA PRO A 9 -1.01 0.74 -16.29
C PRO A 9 -0.97 2.27 -16.26
N SER A 10 -1.16 2.93 -17.41
CA SER A 10 -1.11 4.40 -17.52
C SER A 10 -2.11 5.14 -16.64
N GLU A 11 -3.19 4.46 -16.27
CA GLU A 11 -4.30 5.02 -15.51
C GLU A 11 -4.05 5.00 -14.00
N ILE A 12 -3.05 4.25 -13.52
CA ILE A 12 -2.79 4.05 -12.09
C ILE A 12 -1.56 4.84 -11.68
N THR A 13 -1.76 5.80 -10.77
CA THR A 13 -0.66 6.55 -10.17
C THR A 13 0.14 5.69 -9.20
N LEU A 14 1.39 6.07 -8.95
CA LEU A 14 2.23 5.36 -7.98
C LEU A 14 1.61 5.34 -6.58
N ASP A 15 0.97 6.44 -6.17
CA ASP A 15 0.35 6.57 -4.85
C ASP A 15 -0.87 5.65 -4.72
N GLU A 16 -1.71 5.54 -5.76
CA GLU A 16 -2.81 4.58 -5.80
C GLU A 16 -2.32 3.14 -5.75
N ALA A 17 -1.31 2.79 -6.55
CA ALA A 17 -0.73 1.45 -6.54
C ALA A 17 -0.17 1.09 -5.15
N LYS A 18 0.48 2.04 -4.49
CA LYS A 18 1.01 1.86 -3.13
C LYS A 18 -0.11 1.68 -2.12
N LEU A 19 -1.14 2.52 -2.18
CA LEU A 19 -2.31 2.42 -1.31
C LEU A 19 -3.01 1.07 -1.48
N PHE A 20 -3.32 0.67 -2.71
CA PHE A 20 -3.99 -0.60 -3.00
C PHE A 20 -3.17 -1.80 -2.55
N LEU A 21 -1.85 -1.78 -2.74
CA LEU A 21 -0.99 -2.85 -2.25
C LEU A 21 -1.03 -2.95 -0.72
N MET A 22 -0.96 -1.81 -0.01
CA MET A 22 -1.00 -1.80 1.46
C MET A 22 -2.37 -2.26 1.99
N ILE A 23 -3.47 -1.82 1.36
CA ILE A 23 -4.83 -2.31 1.66
C ILE A 23 -4.84 -3.83 1.52
N LYS A 24 -4.36 -4.36 0.38
CA LYS A 24 -4.43 -5.79 0.15
C LYS A 24 -3.61 -6.59 1.16
N LEU A 25 -2.41 -6.12 1.49
CA LEU A 25 -1.55 -6.75 2.50
C LEU A 25 -2.14 -6.70 3.92
N TYR A 26 -2.93 -5.67 4.24
CA TYR A 26 -3.72 -5.63 5.45
C TYR A 26 -4.87 -6.65 5.41
N GLU A 27 -5.66 -6.67 4.34
CA GLU A 27 -6.79 -7.60 4.16
C GLU A 27 -6.36 -9.07 4.30
N VAL A 28 -5.19 -9.43 3.78
CA VAL A 28 -4.65 -10.80 3.88
C VAL A 28 -3.84 -11.05 5.16
N GLY A 29 -3.87 -10.12 6.12
CA GLY A 29 -3.26 -10.26 7.44
C GLY A 29 -1.72 -10.23 7.45
N LYS A 30 -1.08 -9.74 6.38
CA LYS A 30 0.38 -9.59 6.31
C LYS A 30 0.87 -8.32 6.99
N LEU A 31 0.02 -7.31 7.07
CA LEU A 31 0.25 -6.07 7.79
C LEU A 31 -0.86 -5.83 8.79
N SER A 32 -0.53 -5.19 9.92
CA SER A 32 -1.53 -4.55 10.77
C SER A 32 -2.04 -3.25 10.13
N LEU A 33 -3.20 -2.77 10.54
CA LEU A 33 -3.79 -1.51 10.05
C LEU A 33 -2.80 -0.33 10.17
N GLY A 34 -2.07 -0.23 11.30
CA GLY A 34 -1.09 0.84 11.50
C GLY A 34 0.14 0.73 10.60
N GLN A 35 0.63 -0.48 10.34
CA GLN A 35 1.74 -0.70 9.41
C GLN A 35 1.34 -0.36 7.97
N ALA A 36 0.15 -0.79 7.54
CA ALA A 36 -0.37 -0.51 6.22
C ALA A 36 -0.58 1.01 6.00
N ALA A 37 -1.19 1.69 6.97
CA ALA A 37 -1.35 3.15 6.96
C ALA A 37 -0.01 3.89 6.83
N SER A 38 0.95 3.56 7.70
CA SER A 38 2.27 4.21 7.71
C SER A 38 3.02 3.98 6.39
N LEU A 39 2.98 2.77 5.83
CA LEU A 39 3.62 2.45 4.57
C LEU A 39 2.93 3.14 3.39
N ALA A 40 1.60 3.28 3.41
CA ALA A 40 0.86 4.02 2.40
C ALA A 40 1.03 5.54 2.51
N GLY A 41 1.57 6.07 3.63
CA GLY A 41 1.73 7.50 3.86
C GLY A 41 0.52 8.19 4.48
N TYR A 42 -0.38 7.42 5.10
CA TYR A 42 -1.61 7.90 5.72
C TYR A 42 -1.53 7.81 7.25
N SER A 43 -2.34 8.63 7.93
CA SER A 43 -2.62 8.39 9.34
C SER A 43 -3.48 7.13 9.48
N LYS A 44 -3.40 6.47 10.64
CA LYS A 44 -4.20 5.26 10.92
C LYS A 44 -5.71 5.50 10.84
N THR A 45 -6.16 6.74 11.04
CA THR A 45 -7.59 7.11 10.99
C THR A 45 -8.07 7.39 9.57
N ALA A 46 -7.17 7.80 8.67
CA ALA A 46 -7.50 8.11 7.28
C ALA A 46 -7.35 6.90 6.34
N PHE A 47 -6.56 5.91 6.76
CA PHE A 47 -6.36 4.63 6.07
C PHE A 47 -7.47 3.63 6.41
#